data_AF-A0A670ZQH5-F1
#
_entry.id   AF-A0A670ZQH5-F1
#
_cell.length_a   1.000
_cell.length_b   1.000
_cell.length_c   1.000
_cell.angle_alpha   90.00
_cell.angle_beta   90.00
_cell.angle_gamma   90.00
#
_symmetry.space_group_name_H-M   'P 1'
#
loop_
_entity.id
_entity.type
_entity.pdbx_description
1 polymer ?
#
loop_
_entity_poly.entity_id
_entity_poly.type
_entity_poly.pdbx_seq_one_letter_code
_entity_poly.pdbx_strand_id
1 'polypeptide(L)'
;MGNTCWELYCLEHGIQPDGQMPSDKTIGGGDDSFTTFFCETGAGKHVPRAVFVDLEPTVIDEIRGGTYRQLFHPEQLITGKEDAANNYARGHYTIGKEIIDLVLDRIRKLVIIAMKDGGMDFLEEWKELCLRLVEMLG
;
A
#
# COMPACT_ATOMS: atom_id res chain seq x y z
N MET A 1 -5.30 -2.38 11.37
CA MET A 1 -4.62 -3.64 10.98
C MET A 1 -3.53 -3.39 9.93
N GLY A 2 -3.86 -2.81 8.77
CA GLY A 2 -2.88 -2.58 7.69
C GLY A 2 -1.64 -1.76 8.09
N ASN A 3 -1.80 -0.67 8.85
CA ASN A 3 -0.66 0.14 9.30
C ASN A 3 0.34 -0.70 10.12
N THR A 4 -0.13 -1.37 11.18
CA THR A 4 0.69 -2.22 12.06
C THR A 4 1.45 -3.33 11.32
N CYS A 5 0.86 -3.91 10.27
CA CYS A 5 1.56 -4.89 9.42
C CYS A 5 2.79 -4.27 8.74
N TRP A 6 2.65 -3.06 8.17
CA TRP A 6 3.77 -2.37 7.54
C TRP A 6 4.81 -1.87 8.54
N GLU A 7 4.40 -1.47 9.75
CA GLU A 7 5.35 -1.13 10.82
C GLU A 7 6.22 -2.33 11.18
N LEU A 8 5.61 -3.50 11.35
CA LEU A 8 6.35 -4.73 11.64
C LEU A 8 7.27 -5.12 10.49
N TYR A 9 6.78 -5.02 9.24
CA TYR A 9 7.57 -5.33 8.05
C TYR A 9 8.79 -4.40 7.92
N CYS A 10 8.61 -3.10 8.20
CA CYS A 10 9.72 -2.15 8.24
C CYS A 10 10.75 -2.52 9.31
N LEU A 11 10.31 -2.92 10.51
CA LEU A 11 11.20 -3.34 11.59
C LEU A 11 11.99 -4.61 11.23
N GLU A 12 11.33 -5.61 10.63
CA GLU A 12 11.95 -6.87 10.19
C GLU A 12 13.06 -6.61 9.15
N HIS A 13 12.79 -5.73 8.19
CA HIS A 13 13.74 -5.39 7.13
C HIS A 13 14.74 -4.28 7.52
N GLY A 14 14.55 -3.61 8.65
CA GLY A 14 15.39 -2.48 9.09
C GLY A 14 15.19 -1.21 8.26
N ILE A 15 13.99 -1.03 7.71
CA ILE A 15 13.55 0.17 7.02
C ILE A 15 13.07 1.17 8.07
N GLN A 16 13.60 2.38 8.01
CA GLN A 16 13.23 3.46 8.90
C GLN A 16 11.85 4.02 8.54
N PRO A 17 11.17 4.75 9.44
CA PRO A 17 9.85 5.31 9.17
C PRO A 17 9.76 6.29 7.98
N ASP A 18 10.90 6.82 7.54
CA ASP A 18 11.02 7.65 6.33
C ASP A 18 11.30 6.84 5.05
N GLY A 19 11.37 5.52 5.15
CA GLY A 19 11.70 4.59 4.07
C GLY A 19 13.20 4.42 3.82
N GLN A 20 14.08 5.05 4.61
CA GLN A 20 15.53 4.88 4.44
C GLN A 20 16.01 3.58 5.09
N MET A 21 17.00 2.94 4.48
CA MET A 21 17.66 1.76 5.02
C MET A 21 19.14 2.10 5.27
N PRO A 22 19.61 2.16 6.54
CA PRO A 22 21.00 2.47 6.85
C PRO A 22 21.97 1.47 6.22
N SER A 23 23.10 1.98 5.71
CA SER A 23 24.06 1.28 4.86
C SER A 23 24.72 0.03 5.46
N ASP A 24 24.64 -0.21 6.76
CA ASP A 24 25.26 -1.38 7.41
C ASP A 24 24.56 -2.73 7.09
N LYS A 25 23.41 -2.69 6.40
CA LYS A 25 22.72 -3.88 5.87
C LYS A 25 22.85 -4.06 4.34
N THR A 26 23.62 -3.22 3.65
CA THR A 26 23.69 -3.22 2.18
C THR A 26 24.85 -4.04 1.57
N ILE A 27 25.68 -4.71 2.37
CA ILE A 27 26.85 -5.43 1.85
C ILE A 27 26.61 -6.94 1.84
N GLY A 28 26.19 -7.44 0.68
CA GLY A 28 26.45 -8.82 0.27
C GLY A 28 25.23 -9.72 0.20
N GLY A 29 24.59 -9.73 -0.97
CA GLY A 29 23.86 -10.85 -1.59
C GLY A 29 23.09 -11.79 -0.66
N GLY A 30 21.75 -11.71 -0.68
CA GLY A 30 20.98 -12.84 -0.18
C GLY A 30 19.50 -12.67 0.11
N ASP A 31 18.88 -11.51 -0.10
CA ASP A 31 17.42 -11.47 0.09
C ASP A 31 16.74 -10.47 -0.87
N ASP A 32 16.71 -10.81 -2.15
CA ASP A 32 15.88 -10.12 -3.15
C ASP A 32 14.37 -10.20 -2.84
N SER A 33 13.97 -10.96 -1.81
CA SER A 33 12.57 -11.21 -1.44
C SER A 33 11.81 -9.96 -0.99
N PHE A 34 12.47 -8.96 -0.39
CA PHE A 34 11.78 -7.74 0.08
C PHE A 34 11.49 -6.72 -1.04
N THR A 35 12.22 -6.78 -2.16
CA THR A 35 11.97 -5.94 -3.35
C THR A 35 10.58 -6.20 -3.96
N THR A 36 10.02 -7.38 -3.65
CA THR A 36 8.63 -7.74 -3.89
C THR A 36 7.65 -6.72 -3.31
N PHE A 37 7.88 -6.28 -2.08
CA PHE A 37 6.92 -5.48 -1.31
C PHE A 37 7.26 -4.00 -1.30
N PHE A 38 8.49 -3.61 -1.67
CA PHE A 38 8.92 -2.22 -1.73
C PHE A 38 9.40 -1.83 -3.13
N CYS A 39 9.06 -0.61 -3.55
CA CYS A 39 9.74 0.08 -4.64
C CYS A 39 10.91 0.87 -4.06
N GLU A 40 12.11 0.70 -4.60
CA GLU A 40 13.22 1.60 -4.30
C GLU A 40 13.18 2.82 -5.23
N THR A 41 13.21 4.01 -4.65
CA THR A 41 13.36 5.26 -5.41
C THR A 41 14.84 5.53 -5.66
N GLY A 42 15.17 6.34 -6.67
CA GLY A 42 16.57 6.74 -6.93
C GLY A 42 17.27 7.49 -5.78
N ALA A 43 16.56 7.84 -4.71
CA ALA A 43 17.10 8.43 -3.48
C ALA A 43 17.35 7.41 -2.35
N GLY A 44 17.27 6.11 -2.63
CA GLY A 44 17.45 5.02 -1.66
C GLY A 44 16.26 4.81 -0.72
N LYS A 45 15.14 5.53 -0.96
CA LYS A 45 13.92 5.36 -0.18
C LYS A 45 13.12 4.16 -0.68
N HIS A 46 12.73 3.31 0.26
CA HIS A 46 11.88 2.14 0.07
C HIS A 46 10.43 2.52 0.35
N VAL A 47 9.58 2.44 -0.68
CA VAL A 47 8.16 2.79 -0.61
C VAL A 47 7.32 1.51 -0.75
N PRO A 48 6.46 1.18 0.20
CA PRO A 48 5.57 0.02 0.12
C PRO A 48 4.76 -0.04 -1.17
N ARG A 49 4.62 -1.21 -1.78
CA ARG A 49 3.68 -1.48 -2.89
C ARG A 49 2.27 -1.75 -2.36
N ALA A 50 1.72 -0.77 -1.65
CA ALA A 50 0.40 -0.85 -1.02
C ALA A 50 -0.52 0.26 -1.51
N VAL A 51 -1.83 0.02 -1.44
CA VAL A 51 -2.87 1.06 -1.52
C VAL A 51 -3.75 0.92 -0.29
N PHE A 52 -3.94 2.01 0.43
CA PHE A 52 -4.93 2.13 1.50
C PHE A 52 -6.14 2.85 0.94
N VAL A 53 -7.31 2.26 1.18
CA VAL A 53 -8.58 2.78 0.72
C VAL A 53 -9.52 2.79 1.91
N ASP A 54 -10.12 3.94 2.16
CA ASP A 54 -11.21 4.08 3.10
C ASP A 54 -12.27 5.03 2.51
N LEU A 55 -13.54 4.80 2.84
CA LEU A 55 -14.64 5.66 2.44
C LEU A 55 -14.71 6.91 3.32
N GLU A 56 -14.10 6.88 4.50
CA GLU A 56 -14.01 8.01 5.41
C GLU A 56 -12.54 8.32 5.78
N PRO A 57 -12.19 9.57 6.11
CA PRO A 57 -10.80 9.98 6.19
C PRO A 57 -10.08 9.57 7.48
N THR A 58 -10.77 9.23 8.56
CA THR A 58 -10.19 9.11 9.92
C THR A 58 -9.01 8.14 9.96
N VAL A 59 -9.19 6.90 9.49
CA VAL A 59 -8.13 5.87 9.53
C VAL A 59 -6.93 6.25 8.68
N ILE A 60 -7.15 6.85 7.51
CA ILE A 60 -6.07 7.25 6.60
C ILE A 60 -5.36 8.51 7.11
N ASP A 61 -6.09 9.42 7.76
CA ASP A 61 -5.51 10.63 8.35
C ASP A 61 -4.60 10.29 9.55
N GLU A 62 -4.90 9.22 10.29
CA GLU A 62 -3.98 8.66 11.29
C GLU A 62 -2.66 8.21 10.65
N ILE A 63 -2.70 7.59 9.45
CA ILE A 63 -1.48 7.20 8.72
C ILE A 63 -0.73 8.45 8.23
N ARG A 64 -1.45 9.46 7.72
CA ARG A 64 -0.86 10.73 7.25
C ARG A 64 -0.25 11.55 8.40
N GLY A 65 -0.77 11.42 9.62
CA GLY A 65 -0.25 12.07 10.83
C GLY A 65 0.74 11.22 11.63
N GLY A 66 0.81 9.92 11.38
CA GLY A 66 1.55 8.95 12.17
C GLY A 66 3.06 8.94 11.93
N THR A 67 3.74 8.07 12.67
CA THR A 67 5.19 7.88 12.61
C THR A 67 5.68 7.57 11.19
N TYR A 68 4.93 6.73 10.46
CA TYR A 68 5.23 6.27 9.10
C TYR A 68 4.60 7.15 8.01
N ARG A 69 4.20 8.39 8.31
CA ARG A 69 3.60 9.32 7.34
C ARG A 69 4.47 9.58 6.09
N GLN A 70 5.78 9.38 6.22
CA GLN A 70 6.73 9.56 5.13
C GLN A 70 6.95 8.27 4.33
N LEU A 71 6.56 7.11 4.85
CA LEU A 71 6.81 5.82 4.21
C LEU A 71 5.98 5.68 2.92
N PHE A 72 4.68 5.99 3.01
CA PHE A 72 3.73 5.81 1.91
C PHE A 72 3.73 6.99 0.94
N HIS A 73 3.48 6.71 -0.33
CA HIS A 73 3.24 7.76 -1.30
C HIS A 73 1.81 8.32 -1.12
N PRO A 74 1.57 9.64 -1.15
CA PRO A 74 0.24 10.21 -0.94
C PRO A 74 -0.83 9.67 -1.89
N GLU A 75 -0.45 9.33 -3.14
CA GLU A 75 -1.37 8.69 -4.11
C GLU A 75 -1.82 7.27 -3.72
N GLN A 76 -1.14 6.62 -2.78
CA GLN A 76 -1.53 5.31 -2.23
C GLN A 76 -2.56 5.42 -1.10
N LEU A 77 -2.84 6.63 -0.61
CA LEU A 77 -3.74 6.88 0.52
C LEU A 77 -5.04 7.52 0.02
N ILE A 78 -6.02 6.68 -0.31
CA ILE A 78 -7.29 7.07 -0.92
C ILE A 78 -8.38 7.17 0.15
N THR A 79 -9.04 8.31 0.22
CA THR A 79 -10.12 8.59 1.17
C THR A 79 -11.36 9.10 0.43
N GLY A 80 -12.53 8.55 0.77
CA GLY A 80 -13.82 9.14 0.44
C GLY A 80 -14.17 10.32 1.35
N LYS A 81 -15.41 10.81 1.20
CA LYS A 81 -15.97 11.89 2.04
C LYS A 81 -17.10 11.42 2.95
N GLU A 82 -17.63 10.23 2.69
CA GLU A 82 -18.81 9.69 3.34
C GLU A 82 -18.59 8.21 3.64
N ASP A 83 -19.01 7.77 4.82
CA ASP A 83 -18.94 6.36 5.19
C ASP A 83 -19.98 5.49 4.47
N ALA A 84 -19.80 4.17 4.53
CA ALA A 84 -20.83 3.23 4.12
C ALA A 84 -21.95 3.07 5.16
N ALA A 85 -21.85 3.69 6.35
CA ALA A 85 -22.74 3.53 7.50
C ALA A 85 -23.09 2.06 7.81
N ASN A 86 -22.09 1.17 7.80
CA ASN A 86 -22.25 -0.28 7.99
C ASN A 86 -23.25 -0.94 7.01
N ASN A 87 -23.47 -0.34 5.83
CA ASN A 87 -24.37 -0.85 4.80
C ASN A 87 -23.57 -1.28 3.57
N TYR A 88 -23.52 -2.60 3.33
CA TYR A 88 -22.85 -3.19 2.18
C TYR A 88 -23.35 -2.62 0.85
N ALA A 89 -24.66 -2.45 0.68
CA ALA A 89 -25.20 -1.92 -0.57
C ALA A 89 -24.78 -0.47 -0.79
N ARG A 90 -24.65 0.31 0.30
CA ARG A 90 -24.15 1.69 0.22
C ARG A 90 -22.67 1.70 -0.19
N GLY A 91 -21.87 0.88 0.47
CA GLY A 91 -20.45 0.68 0.13
C GLY A 91 -20.25 0.23 -1.31
N HIS A 92 -20.99 -0.77 -1.78
CA HIS A 92 -20.76 -1.36 -3.09
C HIS A 92 -21.40 -0.59 -4.26
N TYR A 93 -22.67 -0.18 -4.14
CA TYR A 93 -23.43 0.34 -5.28
C TYR A 93 -23.51 1.87 -5.35
N THR A 94 -23.26 2.56 -4.25
CA THR A 94 -23.40 4.03 -4.18
C THR A 94 -22.06 4.71 -3.95
N ILE A 95 -21.61 4.82 -2.70
CA ILE A 95 -20.41 5.58 -2.33
C ILE A 95 -19.14 4.94 -2.88
N GLY A 96 -18.99 3.61 -2.80
CA GLY A 96 -17.79 2.95 -3.34
C GLY A 96 -17.68 3.03 -4.86
N LYS A 97 -18.79 3.18 -5.58
CA LYS A 97 -18.77 3.40 -7.03
C LYS A 97 -18.12 4.75 -7.40
N GLU A 98 -18.16 5.74 -6.52
CA GLU A 98 -17.53 7.03 -6.78
C GLU A 98 -16.00 6.96 -6.69
N ILE A 99 -15.46 6.03 -5.89
CA ILE A 99 -14.02 5.92 -5.65
C ILE A 99 -13.38 4.75 -6.41
N ILE A 100 -14.16 3.77 -6.90
CA ILE A 100 -13.62 2.55 -7.51
C ILE A 100 -12.72 2.83 -8.71
N ASP A 101 -13.08 3.78 -9.57
CA ASP A 101 -12.27 4.13 -10.74
C ASP A 101 -10.91 4.72 -10.33
N LEU A 102 -10.88 5.52 -9.26
CA LEU A 102 -9.65 6.06 -8.70
C LEU A 102 -8.79 4.93 -8.10
N VAL A 103 -9.39 4.03 -7.33
CA VAL A 103 -8.70 2.88 -6.74
C VAL A 103 -8.08 1.99 -7.83
N LEU A 104 -8.84 1.69 -8.88
CA LEU A 104 -8.38 0.89 -10.01
C LEU A 104 -7.23 1.57 -10.77
N ASP A 105 -7.29 2.88 -10.98
CA ASP A 105 -6.17 3.63 -11.59
C ASP A 105 -4.89 3.54 -10.74
N ARG A 106 -5.01 3.67 -9.41
CA ARG A 106 -3.86 3.58 -8.50
C ARG A 106 -3.25 2.18 -8.46
N ILE A 107 -4.09 1.14 -8.40
CA ILE A 107 -3.62 -0.25 -8.49
C ILE A 107 -2.93 -0.47 -9.84
N ARG A 108 -3.51 0.00 -10.95
CA ARG A 108 -2.92 -0.14 -12.28
C ARG A 108 -1.53 0.49 -12.37
N LYS A 109 -1.35 1.69 -11.81
CA LYS A 109 -0.04 2.35 -11.74
C LYS A 109 0.99 1.53 -10.96
N LEU A 110 0.61 0.98 -9.80
CA LEU A 110 1.51 0.13 -9.01
C LEU A 110 1.91 -1.15 -9.74
N VAL A 111 0.95 -1.79 -10.41
CA VAL A 111 1.21 -2.98 -11.23
C VAL A 111 2.16 -2.66 -12.38
N ILE A 112 1.97 -1.53 -13.08
CA ILE A 112 2.87 -1.11 -14.16
C ILE A 112 4.30 -0.89 -13.64
N ILE A 113 4.46 -0.32 -12.44
CA ILE A 113 5.77 -0.14 -11.82
C ILE A 113 6.38 -1.50 -11.48
N ALA A 114 5.62 -2.40 -10.84
CA ALA A 114 6.08 -3.75 -10.51
C ALA A 114 6.50 -4.58 -11.74
N MET A 115 5.79 -4.43 -12.86
CA MET A 115 6.14 -5.10 -14.12
C MET A 115 7.46 -4.60 -14.72
N LYS A 116 7.81 -3.32 -14.53
CA LYS A 116 9.08 -2.76 -14.99
C LYS A 116 10.27 -3.30 -14.20
N ASP A 117 10.04 -3.67 -12.96
CA ASP A 117 11.07 -4.17 -12.05
C ASP A 117 11.34 -5.68 -12.23
N GLY A 118 10.75 -6.33 -13.24
CA GLY A 118 11.10 -7.70 -13.67
C GLY A 118 10.32 -8.85 -13.04
N GLY A 119 9.32 -8.58 -12.18
CA GLY A 119 8.52 -9.59 -11.49
C GLY A 119 7.39 -10.17 -12.34
N MET A 120 7.64 -11.23 -13.12
CA MET A 120 6.66 -11.84 -14.02
C MET A 120 5.73 -12.88 -13.34
N ASP A 121 5.94 -13.22 -12.07
CA ASP A 121 5.17 -14.24 -11.33
C ASP A 121 3.98 -13.67 -10.50
N PHE A 122 3.71 -12.37 -10.57
CA PHE A 122 2.90 -11.67 -9.56
C PHE A 122 1.38 -11.64 -9.78
N LEU A 123 0.86 -12.11 -10.91
CA LEU A 123 -0.56 -11.90 -11.25
C LEU A 123 -1.53 -12.72 -10.37
N GLU A 124 -1.08 -13.82 -9.77
CA GLU A 124 -1.90 -14.66 -8.86
C GLU A 124 -1.89 -14.12 -7.42
N GLU A 125 -0.74 -13.71 -6.88
CA GLU A 125 -0.65 -13.11 -5.54
C GLU A 125 -1.35 -11.74 -5.45
N TRP A 126 -1.35 -10.97 -6.55
CA TRP A 126 -2.06 -9.70 -6.62
C TRP A 126 -3.57 -9.85 -6.69
N LYS A 127 -4.10 -10.94 -7.25
CA LYS A 127 -5.53 -11.24 -7.17
C LYS A 127 -5.93 -11.49 -5.73
N GLU A 128 -5.16 -12.28 -4.98
CA GLU A 128 -5.36 -12.51 -3.54
C GLU A 128 -5.31 -11.21 -2.73
N LEU A 129 -4.35 -10.31 -3.01
CA LEU A 129 -4.27 -9.03 -2.31
C LEU A 129 -5.44 -8.09 -2.66
N CYS A 130 -5.87 -8.07 -3.92
CA CYS A 130 -7.06 -7.32 -4.35
C CYS A 130 -8.35 -7.91 -3.78
N LEU A 131 -8.49 -9.25 -3.74
CA LEU A 131 -9.61 -9.93 -3.09
C LEU A 131 -9.64 -9.63 -1.59
N ARG A 132 -8.49 -9.67 -0.90
CA ARG A 132 -8.38 -9.30 0.52
C ARG A 132 -8.71 -7.83 0.77
N LEU A 133 -8.37 -6.92 -0.13
CA LEU A 133 -8.77 -5.51 -0.04
C LEU A 133 -10.28 -5.30 -0.23
N VAL A 134 -10.92 -6.07 -1.13
CA VAL A 134 -12.38 -6.02 -1.32
C VAL A 134 -13.12 -6.69 -0.15
N GLU A 135 -12.56 -7.75 0.42
CA GLU A 135 -13.10 -8.42 1.61
C GLU A 135 -12.94 -7.60 2.89
N MET A 136 -11.90 -6.77 3.01
CA MET A 136 -11.73 -5.86 4.15
C MET A 136 -12.63 -4.61 4.11
N LEU A 137 -13.28 -4.32 2.98
CA LEU A 137 -14.27 -3.25 2.84
C LEU A 137 -15.72 -3.74 3.07
N GLY A 138 -15.90 -4.96 3.58
CA GLY A 138 -17.17 -5.57 3.97
C GLY A 138 -17.26 -5.87 5.46
#